data_AF-F2B270-F1
#
_entry.id   AF-F2B270-F1
#
_cell.length_a   1.000
_cell.length_b   1.000
_cell.length_c   1.000
_cell.angle_alpha   90.00
_cell.angle_beta   90.00
_cell.angle_gamma   90.00
#
_symmetry.space_group_name_H-M   'P 1'
#
loop_
_entity.id
_entity.type
_entity.pdbx_description
1 polymer ?
#
loop_
_entity_poly.entity_id
_entity_poly.type
_entity_poly.pdbx_seq_one_letter_code
_entity_poly.pdbx_strand_id
1 'polypeptide(L)'
;MQVHVKTGDAVHSTAEHPPAHDDHHLDQLEPTMDEVAQWELPRRVVHVIDREADSLGRLRSWHAKGHLFLVRCDDRRVRCEGRSVLLSELNDELDSQCEYADAGKALYHGKKVQRQVAEKTVTLYRPHSEVIDGEKKAVTGEPIEVRTVFVRLVDADGWILAEWTLLTNVPADQANASDVGRWYYFRWRIESFFKLLKSHGQELEYWQQESGEAITKRLLMASMACVLVKQLEASESASAIKFRRHLIRLSGRRMKRGVEFTGPALLAGYGIHLTMLDFLIETEMTTDELRQLEKAALSEVRLV
;
A
#
# COMPACT_ATOMS: atom_id res chain seq x y z
N MET A 1 3.94 12.42 3.72
CA MET A 1 4.05 10.99 4.09
C MET A 1 4.25 10.96 5.58
N GLN A 2 3.41 10.24 6.30
CA GLN A 2 3.53 10.08 7.75
C GLN A 2 4.35 8.82 8.05
N VAL A 3 5.30 8.90 8.96
CA VAL A 3 6.13 7.77 9.41
C VAL A 3 6.22 7.79 10.93
N HIS A 4 6.19 6.60 11.52
CA HIS A 4 6.39 6.38 12.96
C HIS A 4 7.42 5.26 13.14
N VAL A 5 8.46 5.52 13.93
CA VAL A 5 9.48 4.55 14.32
C VAL A 5 9.52 4.48 15.83
N LYS A 6 9.08 3.34 16.37
CA LYS A 6 9.13 3.05 17.80
C LYS A 6 10.49 2.42 18.15
N THR A 7 11.23 3.04 19.06
CA THR A 7 12.43 2.48 19.72
C THR A 7 12.02 1.88 21.07
N GLY A 8 13.00 1.46 21.89
CA GLY A 8 12.71 0.97 23.24
C GLY A 8 12.23 2.05 24.22
N ASP A 9 12.45 3.32 23.90
CA ASP A 9 12.27 4.46 24.81
C ASP A 9 11.52 5.65 24.19
N ALA A 10 11.34 5.68 22.87
CA ALA A 10 10.77 6.81 22.16
C ALA A 10 9.98 6.41 20.91
N VAL A 11 9.19 7.35 20.40
CA VAL A 11 8.59 7.28 19.07
C VAL A 11 9.10 8.46 18.26
N HIS A 12 9.86 8.17 17.21
CA HIS A 12 10.26 9.17 16.23
C HIS A 12 9.18 9.25 15.16
N SER A 13 8.62 10.44 14.95
CA SER A 13 7.50 10.61 14.03
C SER A 13 7.63 11.88 13.19
N THR A 14 7.02 11.84 12.01
CA THR A 14 6.80 13.03 11.17
C THR A 14 5.40 13.63 11.33
N ALA A 15 4.55 13.04 12.17
CA ALA A 15 3.21 13.56 12.45
C ALA A 15 3.30 14.83 13.28
N GLU A 16 2.33 15.74 13.10
CA GLU A 16 2.20 16.92 13.96
C GLU A 16 1.93 16.50 15.42
N HIS A 17 1.12 15.45 15.60
CA HIS A 17 0.81 14.84 16.88
C HIS A 17 1.29 13.38 16.88
N PRO A 18 2.53 13.12 17.31
CA PRO A 18 3.07 11.76 17.37
C PRO A 18 2.24 10.85 18.28
N PRO A 19 2.07 9.57 17.94
CA PRO A 19 1.44 8.61 18.84
C PRO A 19 2.31 8.39 20.06
N ALA A 20 1.67 8.05 21.18
CA ALA A 20 2.38 7.67 22.39
C ALA A 20 3.12 6.35 22.18
N HIS A 21 4.13 6.10 23.01
CA HIS A 21 4.94 4.89 22.92
C HIS A 21 4.10 3.62 22.99
N ASP A 22 3.09 3.58 23.86
CA ASP A 22 2.28 2.39 24.12
C ASP A 22 1.00 2.31 23.27
N ASP A 23 0.79 3.26 22.35
CA ASP A 23 -0.37 3.24 21.46
C ASP A 23 -0.34 2.01 20.56
N HIS A 24 -1.48 1.34 20.46
CA HIS A 24 -1.67 0.27 19.49
C HIS A 24 -1.68 0.85 18.08
N HIS A 25 -1.07 0.17 17.09
CA HIS A 25 -0.92 0.72 15.73
C HIS A 25 -2.26 1.04 15.05
N LEU A 26 -3.31 0.28 15.35
CA LEU A 26 -4.66 0.56 14.84
C LEU A 26 -5.29 1.83 15.40
N ASP A 27 -4.85 2.30 16.57
CA ASP A 27 -5.36 3.55 17.16
C ASP A 27 -4.72 4.77 16.50
N GLN A 28 -3.61 4.57 15.78
CA GLN A 28 -2.96 5.61 14.97
C GLN A 28 -3.72 5.91 13.67
N LEU A 29 -4.61 5.00 13.22
CA LEU A 29 -5.31 5.15 11.93
C LEU A 29 -6.16 6.41 11.87
N GLU A 30 -6.97 6.70 12.89
CA GLU A 30 -7.84 7.88 12.88
C GLU A 30 -7.05 9.21 12.94
N PRO A 31 -6.06 9.39 13.83
CA PRO A 31 -5.14 10.53 13.76
C PRO A 31 -4.47 10.70 12.40
N THR A 32 -4.03 9.61 11.77
CA THR A 32 -3.50 9.65 10.38
C THR A 32 -4.55 10.14 9.39
N MET A 33 -5.80 9.67 9.47
CA MET A 33 -6.89 10.14 8.59
C MET A 33 -7.16 11.63 8.79
N ASP A 34 -7.18 12.09 10.05
CA ASP A 34 -7.40 13.49 10.42
C ASP A 34 -6.29 14.38 9.85
N GLU A 35 -5.02 13.99 9.93
CA GLU A 35 -3.89 14.74 9.36
C GLU A 35 -3.93 14.73 7.82
N VAL A 36 -4.21 13.56 7.21
CA VAL A 36 -4.31 13.43 5.74
C VAL A 36 -5.40 14.32 5.16
N ALA A 37 -6.50 14.52 5.88
CA ALA A 37 -7.58 15.42 5.47
C ALA A 37 -7.11 16.89 5.35
N GLN A 38 -6.02 17.26 6.01
CA GLN A 38 -5.45 18.62 5.97
C GLN A 38 -4.42 18.82 4.86
N TRP A 39 -3.97 17.76 4.16
CA TRP A 39 -2.92 17.84 3.15
C TRP A 39 -3.34 18.49 1.81
N GLU A 40 -4.54 19.09 1.74
CA GLU A 40 -5.09 19.77 0.55
C GLU A 40 -4.92 18.98 -0.76
N LEU A 41 -5.04 17.65 -0.67
CA LEU A 41 -4.84 16.77 -1.82
C LEU A 41 -5.89 17.06 -2.90
N PRO A 42 -5.54 16.96 -4.20
CA PRO A 42 -6.43 17.32 -5.30
C PRO A 42 -7.64 16.39 -5.45
N ARG A 43 -7.67 15.29 -4.70
CA ARG A 43 -8.78 14.32 -4.67
C ARG A 43 -9.02 13.91 -3.23
N ARG A 44 -10.28 13.66 -2.90
CA ARG A 44 -10.68 13.08 -1.61
C ARG A 44 -10.04 11.70 -1.46
N VAL A 45 -9.47 11.45 -0.28
CA VAL A 45 -8.77 10.21 0.03
C VAL A 45 -9.78 9.13 0.43
N VAL A 46 -9.56 7.92 -0.07
CA VAL A 46 -10.21 6.70 0.41
C VAL A 46 -9.16 5.84 1.10
N HIS A 47 -9.36 5.57 2.39
CA HIS A 47 -8.44 4.79 3.19
C HIS A 47 -8.69 3.29 2.98
N VAL A 48 -7.76 2.60 2.30
CA VAL A 48 -7.85 1.16 2.01
C VAL A 48 -7.09 0.39 3.08
N ILE A 49 -7.80 -0.40 3.88
CA ILE A 49 -7.25 -1.09 5.06
C ILE A 49 -7.66 -2.56 5.03
N ASP A 50 -6.80 -3.43 5.54
CA ASP A 50 -7.10 -4.86 5.59
C ASP A 50 -8.03 -5.22 6.77
N ARG A 51 -8.28 -6.52 6.94
CA ARG A 51 -9.18 -7.08 7.96
C ARG A 51 -8.82 -6.74 9.40
N GLU A 52 -7.56 -6.41 9.69
CA GLU A 52 -7.11 -6.09 11.03
C GLU A 52 -7.85 -4.87 11.60
N ALA A 53 -8.35 -4.00 10.72
CA ALA A 53 -9.10 -2.82 11.12
C ALA A 53 -10.63 -2.97 11.06
N ASP A 54 -11.17 -4.19 10.91
CA ASP A 54 -12.61 -4.45 11.00
C ASP A 54 -13.11 -4.34 12.45
N SER A 55 -13.23 -3.09 12.92
CA SER A 55 -13.79 -2.74 14.22
C SER A 55 -14.94 -1.76 14.03
N LEU A 56 -16.14 -2.14 14.46
CA LEU A 56 -17.32 -1.30 14.30
C LEU A 56 -17.19 0.06 14.99
N GLY A 57 -16.49 0.13 16.13
CA GLY A 57 -16.22 1.41 16.81
C GLY A 57 -15.43 2.36 15.93
N ARG A 58 -14.33 1.86 15.34
CA ARG A 58 -13.50 2.62 14.41
C ARG A 58 -14.29 3.04 13.17
N LEU A 59 -15.03 2.11 12.54
CA LEU A 59 -15.84 2.42 11.36
C LEU A 59 -16.88 3.50 11.65
N ARG A 60 -17.53 3.48 12.82
CA ARG A 60 -18.47 4.53 13.27
C ARG A 60 -17.77 5.86 13.44
N SER A 61 -16.63 5.88 14.14
CA SER A 61 -15.87 7.11 14.38
C SER A 61 -15.40 7.74 13.06
N TRP A 62 -14.80 6.94 12.17
CA TRP A 62 -14.36 7.39 10.85
C TRP A 62 -15.51 7.92 10.00
N HIS A 63 -16.65 7.20 9.99
CA HIS A 63 -17.85 7.64 9.28
C HIS A 63 -18.37 8.97 9.82
N ALA A 64 -18.47 9.13 11.15
CA ALA A 64 -18.95 10.35 11.79
C ALA A 64 -18.03 11.56 11.51
N LYS A 65 -16.72 11.33 11.40
CA LYS A 65 -15.73 12.34 10.98
C LYS A 65 -15.70 12.61 9.48
N GLY A 66 -16.49 11.88 8.68
CA GLY A 66 -16.56 12.06 7.23
C GLY A 66 -15.40 11.43 6.45
N HIS A 67 -14.60 10.58 7.08
CA HIS A 67 -13.53 9.83 6.42
C HIS A 67 -14.12 8.76 5.50
N LEU A 68 -13.56 8.61 4.29
CA LEU A 68 -13.94 7.55 3.37
C LEU A 68 -13.03 6.34 3.58
N PHE A 69 -13.63 5.16 3.76
CA PHE A 69 -12.87 3.93 3.98
C PHE A 69 -13.29 2.81 3.03
N LEU A 70 -12.35 1.89 2.81
CA LEU A 70 -12.54 0.59 2.21
C LEU A 70 -11.83 -0.44 3.08
N VAL A 71 -12.59 -1.23 3.83
CA VAL A 71 -12.06 -2.19 4.80
C VAL A 71 -12.46 -3.59 4.39
N ARG A 72 -11.49 -4.51 4.33
CA ARG A 72 -11.82 -5.94 4.24
C ARG A 72 -12.45 -6.37 5.56
N CYS A 73 -13.54 -7.10 5.47
CA CYS A 73 -14.35 -7.48 6.62
C CYS A 73 -14.35 -8.99 6.76
N ASP A 74 -14.37 -9.48 8.00
CA ASP A 74 -14.68 -10.88 8.31
C ASP A 74 -16.20 -11.08 8.34
N ASP A 75 -16.66 -12.33 8.45
CA ASP A 75 -18.10 -12.56 8.49
C ASP A 75 -18.73 -11.92 9.73
N ARG A 76 -19.79 -11.14 9.52
CA ARG A 76 -20.47 -10.40 10.58
C ARG A 76 -21.96 -10.30 10.31
N ARG A 77 -22.72 -10.15 11.40
CA ARG A 77 -24.16 -9.91 11.30
C ARG A 77 -24.44 -8.43 11.02
N VAL A 78 -25.18 -8.19 9.95
CA VAL A 78 -25.63 -6.87 9.48
C VAL A 78 -27.14 -6.86 9.34
N ARG A 79 -27.71 -5.68 9.05
CA ARG A 79 -29.10 -5.57 8.61
C ARG A 79 -29.13 -5.25 7.12
N CYS A 80 -29.87 -6.01 6.33
CA CYS A 80 -30.07 -5.79 4.90
C CYS A 80 -31.57 -5.94 4.62
N GLU A 81 -32.19 -4.95 3.98
CA GLU A 81 -33.63 -4.98 3.64
C GLU A 81 -34.53 -5.30 4.87
N GLY A 82 -34.18 -4.76 6.04
CA GLY A 82 -34.88 -5.02 7.30
C GLY A 82 -34.59 -6.39 7.96
N ARG A 83 -33.91 -7.31 7.28
CA ARG A 83 -33.53 -8.63 7.81
C ARG A 83 -32.17 -8.58 8.51
N SER A 84 -32.01 -9.38 9.56
CA SER A 84 -30.72 -9.55 10.24
C SER A 84 -29.99 -10.78 9.72
N VAL A 85 -28.95 -10.59 8.91
CA VAL A 85 -28.25 -11.64 8.15
C VAL A 85 -26.74 -11.56 8.33
N LEU A 86 -26.04 -12.67 8.13
CA LEU A 86 -24.57 -12.69 7.99
C LEU A 86 -24.16 -12.19 6.60
N LEU A 87 -22.92 -11.70 6.49
CA LEU A 87 -22.38 -11.30 5.19
C LEU A 87 -22.14 -12.53 4.30
N SER A 88 -21.76 -13.67 4.89
CA SER A 88 -21.69 -14.96 4.20
C SER A 88 -23.03 -15.39 3.61
N GLU A 89 -24.13 -15.28 4.37
CA GLU A 89 -25.49 -15.57 3.89
C GLU A 89 -25.87 -14.68 2.70
N LEU A 90 -25.54 -13.38 2.75
CA LEU A 90 -25.74 -12.47 1.61
C LEU A 90 -24.88 -12.86 0.39
N ASN A 91 -23.64 -13.30 0.62
CA ASN A 91 -22.77 -13.77 -0.46
C ASN A 91 -23.35 -15.00 -1.17
N ASP A 92 -23.85 -15.96 -0.39
CA ASP A 92 -24.49 -17.18 -0.91
C ASP A 92 -25.79 -16.86 -1.66
N GLU A 93 -26.61 -15.93 -1.13
CA GLU A 93 -27.81 -15.42 -1.81
C GLU A 93 -27.44 -14.84 -3.19
N LEU A 94 -26.45 -13.94 -3.24
CA LEU A 94 -25.96 -13.31 -4.49
C LEU A 94 -25.42 -14.33 -5.50
N ASP A 95 -24.70 -15.35 -5.04
CA ASP A 95 -24.19 -16.42 -5.91
C ASP A 95 -25.32 -17.26 -6.49
N SER A 96 -26.26 -17.70 -5.64
CA SER A 96 -27.41 -18.51 -6.06
C SER A 96 -28.33 -17.79 -7.06
N GLN A 97 -28.36 -16.46 -7.01
CA GLN A 97 -29.16 -15.60 -7.89
C GLN A 97 -28.38 -15.12 -9.12
N CYS A 98 -27.12 -15.52 -9.27
CA CYS A 98 -26.22 -15.09 -10.35
C CYS A 98 -26.08 -13.57 -10.45
N GLU A 99 -26.06 -12.85 -9.32
CA GLU A 99 -25.99 -11.38 -9.28
C GLU A 99 -24.57 -10.81 -9.47
N TYR A 100 -23.56 -11.68 -9.57
CA TYR A 100 -22.17 -11.27 -9.83
C TYR A 100 -21.98 -10.72 -11.25
N ALA A 101 -21.59 -9.44 -11.33
CA ALA A 101 -21.26 -8.78 -12.58
C ALA A 101 -19.76 -8.88 -12.92
N ASP A 102 -19.43 -8.90 -14.21
CA ASP A 102 -18.04 -8.79 -14.67
C ASP A 102 -17.45 -7.42 -14.29
N ALA A 103 -16.33 -7.45 -13.59
CA ALA A 103 -15.58 -6.28 -13.15
C ALA A 103 -14.20 -6.16 -13.82
N GLY A 104 -13.97 -6.91 -14.91
CA GLY A 104 -12.78 -6.81 -15.74
C GLY A 104 -11.63 -7.71 -15.27
N LYS A 105 -10.47 -7.55 -15.92
CA LYS A 105 -9.30 -8.42 -15.72
C LYS A 105 -8.48 -8.01 -14.50
N ALA A 106 -7.91 -9.00 -13.83
CA ALA A 106 -6.94 -8.82 -12.75
C ALA A 106 -5.78 -9.82 -12.87
N LEU A 107 -4.82 -9.72 -11.96
CA LEU A 107 -3.74 -10.67 -11.79
C LEU A 107 -3.84 -11.31 -10.40
N TYR A 108 -3.64 -12.62 -10.31
CA TYR A 108 -3.57 -13.34 -9.04
C TYR A 108 -2.33 -14.24 -9.05
N HIS A 109 -1.35 -13.92 -8.21
CA HIS A 109 -0.03 -14.58 -8.22
C HIS A 109 0.59 -14.69 -9.64
N GLY A 110 0.44 -13.64 -10.45
CA GLY A 110 0.92 -13.58 -11.84
C GLY A 110 0.03 -14.29 -12.88
N LYS A 111 -1.02 -15.00 -12.46
CA LYS A 111 -2.02 -15.58 -13.36
C LYS A 111 -3.04 -14.53 -13.76
N LYS A 112 -3.44 -14.50 -15.04
CA LYS A 112 -4.55 -13.67 -15.52
C LYS A 112 -5.86 -14.28 -15.03
N VAL A 113 -6.69 -13.46 -14.41
CA VAL A 113 -7.99 -13.85 -13.84
C VAL A 113 -9.05 -12.82 -14.22
N GLN A 114 -10.32 -13.21 -14.15
CA GLN A 114 -11.44 -12.29 -14.22
C GLN A 114 -11.87 -11.92 -12.81
N ARG A 115 -12.16 -10.65 -12.58
CA ARG A 115 -12.76 -10.16 -11.34
C ARG A 115 -14.26 -10.07 -11.57
N GLN A 116 -15.03 -10.58 -10.63
CA GLN A 116 -16.47 -10.39 -10.58
C GLN A 116 -16.84 -9.72 -9.27
N VAL A 117 -17.88 -8.89 -9.30
CA VAL A 117 -18.36 -8.16 -8.12
C VAL A 117 -19.87 -8.23 -7.98
N ALA A 118 -20.34 -8.23 -6.75
CA ALA A 118 -21.73 -8.01 -6.38
C ALA A 118 -21.78 -7.01 -5.22
N GLU A 119 -22.89 -6.30 -5.04
CA GLU A 119 -23.01 -5.33 -3.95
C GLU A 119 -24.39 -5.34 -3.28
N LYS A 120 -24.41 -5.00 -1.99
CA LYS A 120 -25.62 -4.74 -1.20
C LYS A 120 -25.37 -3.55 -0.28
N THR A 121 -26.41 -2.78 -0.01
CA THR A 121 -26.39 -1.77 1.07
C THR A 121 -26.78 -2.44 2.38
N VAL A 122 -25.97 -2.26 3.42
CA VAL A 122 -26.18 -2.88 4.73
C VAL A 122 -26.05 -1.86 5.85
N THR A 123 -26.75 -2.10 6.96
CA THR A 123 -26.63 -1.31 8.18
C THR A 123 -25.83 -2.09 9.23
N LEU A 124 -24.76 -1.47 9.74
CA LEU A 124 -23.99 -1.96 10.87
C LEU A 124 -24.59 -1.40 12.17
N TYR A 125 -25.44 -2.20 12.82
CA TYR A 125 -26.28 -1.73 13.94
C TYR A 125 -25.87 -2.26 15.32
N ARG A 126 -25.03 -3.30 15.38
CA ARG A 126 -24.77 -4.01 16.64
C ARG A 126 -23.95 -3.17 17.63
N PRO A 127 -24.00 -3.50 18.92
CA PRO A 127 -23.01 -3.03 19.88
C PRO A 127 -21.61 -3.50 19.46
N HIS A 128 -20.60 -2.77 19.90
CA HIS A 128 -19.20 -3.13 19.73
C HIS A 128 -18.50 -3.06 21.08
N SER A 129 -17.28 -3.59 21.15
CA SER A 129 -16.53 -3.59 22.39
C SER A 129 -15.48 -2.49 22.39
N GLU A 130 -15.41 -1.74 23.47
CA GLU A 130 -14.37 -0.75 23.75
C GLU A 130 -13.75 -1.01 25.12
N VAL A 131 -12.53 -0.51 25.34
CA VAL A 131 -11.88 -0.52 26.65
C VAL A 131 -12.11 0.86 27.27
N ILE A 132 -12.85 0.91 28.37
CA ILE A 132 -13.17 2.13 29.10
C ILE A 132 -12.69 1.93 30.53
N ASP A 133 -11.78 2.78 31.00
CA ASP A 133 -11.15 2.67 32.33
C ASP A 133 -10.47 1.31 32.57
N GLY A 134 -9.87 0.73 31.53
CA GLY A 134 -9.20 -0.58 31.59
C GLY A 134 -10.14 -1.78 31.52
N GLU A 135 -11.46 -1.57 31.43
CA GLU A 135 -12.45 -2.64 31.35
C GLU A 135 -13.09 -2.72 29.96
N LYS A 136 -13.28 -3.95 29.48
CA LYS A 136 -13.94 -4.22 28.20
C LYS A 136 -15.46 -4.06 28.35
N LYS A 137 -16.03 -3.00 27.78
CA LYS A 137 -17.47 -2.68 27.85
C LYS A 137 -18.12 -2.73 26.47
N ALA A 138 -19.39 -3.13 26.45
CA ALA A 138 -20.21 -3.11 25.24
C ALA A 138 -20.80 -1.71 25.05
N VAL A 139 -20.48 -1.08 23.91
CA VAL A 139 -20.92 0.25 23.55
C VAL A 139 -21.86 0.16 22.35
N THR A 140 -23.07 0.70 22.54
CA THR A 140 -24.04 0.88 21.47
C THR A 140 -23.84 2.27 20.88
N GLY A 141 -23.48 2.35 19.61
CA GLY A 141 -23.41 3.61 18.86
C GLY A 141 -24.47 3.66 17.76
N GLU A 142 -24.61 4.82 17.12
CA GLU A 142 -25.52 5.00 15.99
C GLU A 142 -25.25 3.97 14.89
N PRO A 143 -26.29 3.31 14.34
CA PRO A 143 -26.12 2.44 13.19
C PRO A 143 -25.59 3.23 11.98
N ILE A 144 -24.59 2.68 11.30
CA ILE A 144 -24.06 3.26 10.06
C ILE A 144 -24.49 2.43 8.86
N GLU A 145 -24.96 3.10 7.81
CA GLU A 145 -25.22 2.48 6.52
C GLU A 145 -23.95 2.52 5.67
N VAL A 146 -23.58 1.36 5.13
CA VAL A 146 -22.40 1.18 4.28
C VAL A 146 -22.75 0.25 3.12
N ARG A 147 -21.94 0.29 2.07
CA ARG A 147 -21.99 -0.69 0.99
C ARG A 147 -21.10 -1.88 1.35
N THR A 148 -21.63 -3.07 1.14
CA THR A 148 -20.84 -4.30 1.08
C THR A 148 -20.60 -4.64 -0.38
N VAL A 149 -19.34 -4.71 -0.78
CA VAL A 149 -18.92 -5.16 -2.10
C VAL A 149 -18.25 -6.53 -1.95
N PHE A 150 -18.88 -7.54 -2.53
CA PHE A 150 -18.33 -8.89 -2.63
C PHE A 150 -17.51 -8.99 -3.91
N VAL A 151 -16.28 -9.46 -3.78
CA VAL A 151 -15.34 -9.57 -4.91
C VAL A 151 -14.86 -10.99 -4.99
N ARG A 152 -14.93 -11.59 -6.18
CA ARG A 152 -14.29 -12.88 -6.45
C ARG A 152 -13.35 -12.80 -7.64
N LEU A 153 -12.23 -13.51 -7.55
CA LEU A 153 -11.31 -13.72 -8.65
C LEU A 153 -11.53 -15.11 -9.20
N VAL A 154 -11.91 -15.21 -10.48
CA VAL A 154 -12.16 -16.48 -11.14
C VAL A 154 -11.14 -16.73 -12.25
N ASP A 155 -10.74 -17.99 -12.42
CA ASP A 155 -9.90 -18.39 -13.55
C ASP A 155 -10.69 -18.60 -14.85
N ALA A 156 -10.01 -19.11 -15.88
CA ALA A 156 -10.62 -19.33 -17.20
C ALA A 156 -11.69 -20.43 -17.20
N ASP A 157 -11.65 -21.35 -16.24
CA ASP A 157 -12.61 -22.45 -16.09
C ASP A 157 -13.75 -22.07 -15.13
N GLY A 158 -13.72 -20.84 -14.58
CA GLY A 158 -14.71 -20.32 -13.64
C GLY A 158 -14.45 -20.67 -12.17
N TRP A 159 -13.29 -21.27 -11.83
CA TRP A 159 -12.97 -21.57 -10.45
C TRP A 159 -12.64 -20.31 -9.66
N ILE A 160 -13.25 -20.17 -8.49
CA ILE A 160 -12.95 -19.10 -7.55
C ILE A 160 -11.57 -19.34 -6.93
N LEU A 161 -10.63 -18.44 -7.19
CA LEU A 161 -9.26 -18.48 -6.67
C LEU A 161 -9.09 -17.65 -5.40
N ALA A 162 -9.94 -16.64 -5.21
CA ALA A 162 -9.94 -15.76 -4.04
C ALA A 162 -11.27 -15.00 -3.91
N GLU A 163 -11.68 -14.75 -2.69
CA GLU A 163 -12.87 -13.94 -2.35
C GLU A 163 -12.54 -12.89 -1.29
N TRP A 164 -13.17 -11.73 -1.44
CA TRP A 164 -13.08 -10.63 -0.49
C TRP A 164 -14.46 -10.03 -0.24
N THR A 165 -14.80 -9.85 1.03
CA THR A 165 -15.94 -9.04 1.46
C THR A 165 -15.43 -7.70 1.92
N LEU A 166 -15.88 -6.63 1.26
CA LEU A 166 -15.37 -5.28 1.47
C LEU A 166 -16.49 -4.37 1.98
N LEU A 167 -16.24 -3.64 3.06
CA LEU A 167 -17.13 -2.59 3.56
C LEU A 167 -16.61 -1.23 3.14
N THR A 168 -17.50 -0.39 2.61
CA THR A 168 -17.16 0.98 2.23
C THR A 168 -18.32 1.95 2.45
N ASN A 169 -18.01 3.15 2.92
CA ASN A 169 -18.94 4.28 2.93
C ASN A 169 -18.76 5.22 1.72
N VAL A 170 -18.00 4.79 0.70
CA VAL A 170 -17.85 5.56 -0.54
C VAL A 170 -19.18 5.56 -1.30
N PRO A 171 -19.74 6.74 -1.61
CA PRO A 171 -21.00 6.84 -2.34
C PRO A 171 -20.97 6.16 -3.72
N ALA A 172 -22.07 5.50 -4.10
CA ALA A 172 -22.15 4.73 -5.34
C ALA A 172 -22.06 5.59 -6.60
N ASP A 173 -22.46 6.86 -6.53
CA ASP A 173 -22.31 7.87 -7.58
C ASP A 173 -20.86 8.33 -7.76
N GLN A 174 -20.00 8.17 -6.75
CA GLN A 174 -18.57 8.49 -6.82
C GLN A 174 -17.73 7.30 -7.26
N ALA A 175 -18.10 6.07 -6.89
CA ALA A 175 -17.43 4.85 -7.32
C ALA A 175 -18.36 3.64 -7.30
N ASN A 176 -18.47 2.95 -8.43
CA ASN A 176 -19.24 1.70 -8.54
C ASN A 176 -18.50 0.52 -7.87
N ALA A 177 -19.18 -0.62 -7.74
CA ALA A 177 -18.63 -1.83 -7.13
C ALA A 177 -17.34 -2.33 -7.81
N SER A 178 -17.22 -2.17 -9.14
CA SER A 178 -16.03 -2.56 -9.89
C SER A 178 -14.81 -1.71 -9.53
N ASP A 179 -15.00 -0.40 -9.36
CA ASP A 179 -13.95 0.52 -8.90
C ASP A 179 -13.51 0.20 -7.47
N VAL A 180 -14.45 -0.01 -6.56
CA VAL A 180 -14.18 -0.39 -5.17
C VAL A 180 -13.41 -1.72 -5.11
N GLY A 181 -13.88 -2.74 -5.82
CA GLY A 181 -13.20 -4.04 -5.90
C GLY A 181 -11.80 -3.94 -6.52
N ARG A 182 -11.59 -3.01 -7.45
CA ARG A 182 -10.26 -2.71 -8.01
C ARG A 182 -9.35 -2.06 -6.99
N TRP A 183 -9.83 -1.14 -6.16
CA TRP A 183 -9.01 -0.42 -5.18
C TRP A 183 -8.42 -1.36 -4.13
N TYR A 184 -9.15 -2.39 -3.70
CA TYR A 184 -8.59 -3.36 -2.75
C TYR A 184 -7.40 -4.15 -3.33
N TYR A 185 -7.28 -4.24 -4.66
CA TYR A 185 -6.08 -4.79 -5.29
C TYR A 185 -4.84 -3.92 -5.03
N PHE A 186 -5.01 -2.60 -4.83
CA PHE A 186 -3.90 -1.71 -4.46
C PHE A 186 -3.31 -2.04 -3.09
N ARG A 187 -4.03 -2.76 -2.21
CA ARG A 187 -3.45 -3.28 -0.95
C ARG A 187 -2.22 -4.13 -1.21
N TRP A 188 -2.21 -4.96 -2.26
CA TRP A 188 -1.02 -5.76 -2.62
C TRP A 188 0.16 -4.89 -3.09
N ARG A 189 -0.08 -3.66 -3.56
CA ARG A 189 1.01 -2.75 -3.95
C ARG A 189 1.84 -2.33 -2.74
N ILE A 190 1.24 -2.22 -1.54
CA ILE A 190 1.98 -1.86 -0.33
C ILE A 190 2.97 -2.96 0.07
N GLU A 191 2.63 -4.23 -0.15
CA GLU A 191 3.55 -5.35 0.10
C GLU A 191 4.78 -5.27 -0.81
N SER A 192 4.57 -4.88 -2.07
CA SER A 192 5.66 -4.66 -3.02
C SER A 192 6.57 -3.49 -2.63
N PHE A 193 5.99 -2.44 -2.03
CA PHE A 193 6.75 -1.34 -1.42
C PHE A 193 7.57 -1.83 -0.22
N PHE A 194 6.94 -2.52 0.74
CA PHE A 194 7.66 -3.03 1.92
C PHE A 194 8.72 -4.06 1.56
N LYS A 195 8.51 -4.88 0.53
CA LYS A 195 9.53 -5.80 0.03
C LYS A 195 10.76 -5.05 -0.50
N LEU A 196 10.55 -3.96 -1.24
CA LEU A 196 11.62 -3.11 -1.75
C LEU A 196 12.38 -2.41 -0.62
N LEU A 197 11.65 -2.01 0.43
CA LEU A 197 12.23 -1.35 1.60
C LEU A 197 13.02 -2.33 2.49
N LYS A 198 12.49 -3.52 2.75
CA LYS A 198 13.05 -4.46 3.75
C LYS A 198 14.22 -5.29 3.25
N SER A 199 14.04 -6.05 2.16
CA SER A 199 14.93 -7.19 1.86
C SER A 199 15.35 -7.34 0.39
N HIS A 200 14.83 -6.51 -0.52
CA HIS A 200 15.13 -6.61 -1.94
C HIS A 200 15.43 -5.23 -2.54
N GLY A 201 16.05 -4.34 -1.77
CA GLY A 201 16.28 -2.96 -2.20
C GLY A 201 17.08 -2.17 -1.19
N GLN A 202 16.39 -1.58 -0.21
CA GLN A 202 17.03 -0.73 0.79
C GLN A 202 17.64 -1.52 1.95
N GLU A 203 17.37 -2.82 2.06
CA GLU A 203 17.93 -3.72 3.06
C GLU A 203 17.78 -3.18 4.50
N LEU A 204 16.59 -2.65 4.82
CA LEU A 204 16.29 -2.00 6.10
C LEU A 204 16.67 -2.84 7.31
N GLU A 205 16.50 -4.15 7.23
CA GLU A 205 16.76 -5.08 8.34
C GLU A 205 18.27 -5.28 8.62
N TYR A 206 19.14 -4.80 7.72
CA TYR A 206 20.60 -4.85 7.84
C TYR A 206 21.23 -3.49 8.16
N TRP A 207 20.42 -2.48 8.44
CA TRP A 207 20.90 -1.15 8.79
C TRP A 207 21.63 -1.17 10.13
N GLN A 208 22.76 -0.46 10.20
CA GLN A 208 23.63 -0.36 11.38
C GLN A 208 23.59 1.03 12.02
N GLN A 209 22.52 1.80 11.80
CA GLN A 209 22.32 3.06 12.51
C GLN A 209 22.11 2.79 14.00
N GLU A 210 22.80 3.53 14.87
CA GLU A 210 22.82 3.30 16.31
C GLU A 210 21.78 4.13 17.09
N SER A 211 20.95 4.93 16.42
CA SER A 211 19.90 5.72 17.05
C SER A 211 18.60 5.71 16.26
N GLY A 212 17.47 5.83 16.97
CA GLY A 212 16.14 5.89 16.35
C GLY A 212 15.97 7.08 15.40
N GLU A 213 16.57 8.22 15.73
CA GLU A 213 16.57 9.40 14.86
C GLU A 213 17.30 9.12 13.53
N ALA A 214 18.49 8.50 13.59
CA ALA A 214 19.25 8.16 12.40
C ALA A 214 18.52 7.13 11.53
N ILE A 215 17.91 6.11 12.15
CA ILE A 215 17.05 5.13 11.46
C ILE A 215 15.87 5.85 10.80
N THR A 216 15.21 6.76 11.49
CA THR A 216 14.03 7.49 10.99
C THR A 216 14.37 8.37 9.79
N LYS A 217 15.45 9.15 9.89
CA LYS A 217 15.94 9.98 8.77
C LYS A 217 16.26 9.13 7.54
N ARG A 218 16.96 8.01 7.72
CA ARG A 218 17.26 7.08 6.63
C ARG A 218 15.99 6.44 6.07
N LEU A 219 15.04 6.07 6.92
CA LEU A 219 13.75 5.49 6.54
C LEU A 219 12.94 6.42 5.65
N LEU A 220 12.91 7.71 5.95
CA LEU A 220 12.22 8.71 5.13
C LEU A 220 12.80 8.76 3.71
N MET A 221 14.13 8.88 3.60
CA MET A 221 14.82 8.91 2.30
C MET A 221 14.64 7.61 1.51
N ALA A 222 14.82 6.47 2.19
CA ALA A 222 14.66 5.14 1.60
C ALA A 222 13.22 4.91 1.09
N SER A 223 12.23 5.38 1.86
CA SER A 223 10.81 5.28 1.51
C SER A 223 10.47 6.16 0.31
N MET A 224 10.98 7.40 0.24
CA MET A 224 10.85 8.27 -0.95
C MET A 224 11.45 7.62 -2.20
N ALA A 225 12.65 7.05 -2.09
CA ALA A 225 13.29 6.33 -3.20
C ALA A 225 12.43 5.13 -3.66
N CYS A 226 11.85 4.39 -2.72
CA CYS A 226 10.94 3.28 -3.04
C CYS A 226 9.67 3.78 -3.75
N VAL A 227 9.06 4.88 -3.30
CA VAL A 227 7.88 5.47 -3.94
C VAL A 227 8.19 5.94 -5.36
N LEU A 228 9.33 6.60 -5.57
CA LEU A 228 9.78 7.01 -6.91
C LEU A 228 9.93 5.82 -7.85
N VAL A 229 10.55 4.73 -7.40
CA VAL A 229 10.65 3.51 -8.18
C VAL A 229 9.27 2.93 -8.49
N LYS A 230 8.34 2.90 -7.52
CA LYS A 230 6.97 2.41 -7.74
C LYS A 230 6.20 3.27 -8.75
N GLN A 231 6.38 4.59 -8.74
CA GLN A 231 5.82 5.49 -9.74
C GLN A 231 6.43 5.22 -11.13
N LEU A 232 7.75 5.00 -11.17
CA LEU A 232 8.44 4.66 -12.40
C LEU A 232 7.99 3.31 -12.96
N GLU A 233 7.75 2.30 -12.12
CA GLU A 233 7.18 1.00 -12.56
C GLU A 233 5.80 1.17 -13.18
N ALA A 234 4.96 2.06 -12.63
CA ALA A 234 3.58 2.27 -13.06
C ALA A 234 3.44 3.18 -14.29
N SER A 235 4.46 3.98 -14.62
CA SER A 235 4.37 4.94 -15.73
C SER A 235 4.50 4.26 -17.10
N GLU A 236 3.53 4.48 -17.98
CA GLU A 236 3.57 3.98 -19.37
C GLU A 236 4.15 5.01 -20.36
N SER A 237 4.60 6.16 -19.85
CA SER A 237 5.19 7.20 -20.71
C SER A 237 6.45 6.72 -21.42
N ALA A 238 6.67 7.19 -22.65
CA ALA A 238 7.85 6.85 -23.44
C ALA A 238 9.17 7.24 -22.72
N SER A 239 9.17 8.36 -21.99
CA SER A 239 10.31 8.80 -21.18
C SER A 239 10.58 7.85 -20.02
N ALA A 240 9.55 7.44 -19.28
CA ALA A 240 9.70 6.46 -18.20
C ALA A 240 10.21 5.11 -18.73
N ILE A 241 9.68 4.61 -19.85
CA ILE A 241 10.15 3.38 -20.49
C ILE A 241 11.64 3.47 -20.86
N LYS A 242 12.05 4.59 -21.48
CA LYS A 242 13.46 4.84 -21.84
C LYS A 242 14.34 4.88 -20.59
N PHE A 243 13.89 5.59 -19.55
CA PHE A 243 14.64 5.72 -18.30
C PHE A 243 14.75 4.40 -17.56
N ARG A 244 13.67 3.61 -17.45
CA ARG A 244 13.73 2.24 -16.89
C ARG A 244 14.78 1.39 -17.59
N ARG A 245 14.82 1.41 -18.93
CA ARG A 245 15.83 0.66 -19.69
C ARG A 245 17.26 1.11 -19.37
N HIS A 246 17.47 2.41 -19.19
CA HIS A 246 18.75 2.95 -18.76
C HIS A 246 19.12 2.49 -17.35
N LEU A 247 18.20 2.58 -16.38
CA LEU A 247 18.42 2.12 -15.01
C LEU A 247 18.72 0.61 -14.94
N ILE A 248 18.01 -0.21 -15.72
CA ILE A 248 18.30 -1.65 -15.77
C ILE A 248 19.74 -1.91 -16.25
N ARG A 249 20.23 -1.18 -17.26
CA ARG A 249 21.62 -1.28 -17.70
C ARG A 249 22.60 -0.87 -16.60
N LEU A 250 22.36 0.25 -15.93
CA LEU A 250 23.20 0.71 -14.83
C LEU A 250 23.20 -0.26 -13.65
N SER A 251 22.08 -0.91 -13.36
CA SER A 251 21.94 -1.81 -12.22
C SER A 251 22.86 -3.03 -12.27
N GLY A 252 23.37 -3.40 -13.46
CA GLY A 252 24.14 -4.63 -13.67
C GLY A 252 23.34 -5.93 -13.50
N ARG A 253 22.06 -5.86 -13.15
CA ARG A 253 21.22 -7.05 -12.86
C ARG A 253 20.67 -7.66 -14.14
N ARG A 254 20.76 -8.99 -14.25
CA ARG A 254 20.17 -9.76 -15.35
C ARG A 254 18.71 -10.08 -15.08
N MET A 255 17.84 -9.83 -16.06
CA MET A 255 16.42 -10.17 -15.96
C MET A 255 16.16 -11.59 -16.45
N LYS A 256 15.15 -12.26 -15.87
CA LYS A 256 14.63 -13.53 -16.38
C LYS A 256 13.99 -13.33 -17.76
N ARG A 257 13.89 -14.41 -18.55
CA ARG A 257 13.21 -14.38 -19.86
C ARG A 257 11.79 -13.84 -19.71
N GLY A 258 11.43 -12.84 -20.52
CA GLY A 258 10.10 -12.22 -20.52
C GLY A 258 9.87 -11.18 -19.41
N VAL A 259 10.86 -10.90 -18.56
CA VAL A 259 10.80 -9.84 -17.55
C VAL A 259 11.59 -8.63 -18.05
N GLU A 260 10.92 -7.49 -18.24
CA GLU A 260 11.58 -6.27 -18.72
C GLU A 260 12.36 -5.54 -17.62
N PHE A 261 11.81 -5.49 -16.42
CA PHE A 261 12.40 -4.83 -15.26
C PHE A 261 11.90 -5.44 -13.95
N THR A 262 12.56 -5.10 -12.85
CA THR A 262 12.07 -5.35 -11.49
C THR A 262 12.36 -4.12 -10.63
N GLY A 263 11.50 -3.79 -9.66
CA GLY A 263 11.73 -2.70 -8.71
C GLY A 263 13.12 -2.71 -8.06
N PRO A 264 13.63 -3.86 -7.57
CA PRO A 264 14.99 -3.97 -7.05
C PRO A 264 16.09 -3.53 -8.03
N ALA A 265 15.96 -3.88 -9.31
CA ALA A 265 16.91 -3.50 -10.34
C ALA A 265 16.80 -2.02 -10.71
N LEU A 266 15.57 -1.49 -10.78
CA LEU A 266 15.35 -0.06 -10.99
C LEU A 266 15.95 0.77 -9.85
N LEU A 267 15.73 0.36 -8.59
CA LEU A 267 16.26 1.04 -7.43
C LEU A 267 17.79 1.05 -7.41
N ALA A 268 18.43 -0.11 -7.65
CA ALA A 268 19.88 -0.20 -7.72
C ALA A 268 20.47 0.65 -8.86
N GLY A 269 19.87 0.60 -10.05
CA GLY A 269 20.27 1.44 -11.17
C GLY A 269 20.08 2.93 -10.89
N TYR A 270 19.02 3.31 -10.17
CA TYR A 270 18.76 4.69 -9.81
C TYR A 270 19.81 5.23 -8.82
N GLY A 271 20.24 4.43 -7.84
CA GLY A 271 21.34 4.80 -6.95
C GLY A 271 22.62 5.11 -7.73
N ILE A 272 23.03 4.22 -8.65
CA ILE A 272 24.20 4.44 -9.51
C ILE A 272 24.03 5.69 -10.38
N HIS A 273 22.83 5.90 -10.92
CA HIS A 273 22.52 7.08 -11.73
C HIS A 273 22.72 8.38 -10.93
N LEU A 274 22.24 8.44 -9.69
CA LEU A 274 22.41 9.60 -8.82
C LEU A 274 23.89 9.83 -8.48
N THR A 275 24.63 8.79 -8.08
CA THR A 275 26.07 8.91 -7.81
C THR A 275 26.86 9.40 -9.02
N MET A 276 26.49 8.93 -10.22
CA MET A 276 27.12 9.38 -11.46
C MET A 276 26.82 10.87 -11.74
N LEU A 277 25.56 11.31 -11.56
CA LEU A 277 25.21 12.72 -11.74
C LEU A 277 25.95 13.61 -10.74
N ASP A 278 25.98 13.21 -9.48
CA ASP A 278 26.67 13.92 -8.39
C ASP A 278 28.16 14.10 -8.71
N PHE A 279 28.83 12.99 -9.07
CA PHE A 279 30.23 13.01 -9.48
C PHE A 279 30.49 13.96 -10.66
N LEU A 280 29.66 13.90 -11.71
CA LEU A 280 29.84 14.74 -12.90
C LEU A 280 29.59 16.22 -12.62
N ILE A 281 28.66 16.54 -11.70
CA ILE A 281 28.36 17.90 -11.28
C ILE A 281 29.49 18.46 -10.41
N GLU A 282 29.99 17.69 -9.45
CA GLU A 282 30.99 18.17 -8.50
C GLU A 282 32.40 18.28 -9.09
N THR A 283 32.77 17.35 -9.98
CA THR A 283 34.15 17.28 -10.47
C THR A 283 34.39 18.02 -11.77
N GLU A 284 33.34 18.30 -12.54
CA GLU A 284 33.40 18.81 -13.93
C GLU A 284 34.37 18.01 -14.84
N MET A 285 34.80 16.82 -14.43
CA MET A 285 35.81 16.04 -15.13
C MET A 285 35.25 15.47 -16.44
N THR A 286 36.05 15.59 -17.48
CA THR A 286 35.75 14.99 -18.78
C THR A 286 36.03 13.49 -18.79
N THR A 287 35.43 12.78 -19.74
CA THR A 287 35.70 11.35 -19.93
C THR A 287 37.17 11.05 -20.24
N ASP A 288 37.88 11.99 -20.87
CA ASP A 288 39.28 11.81 -21.24
C ASP A 288 40.19 11.94 -20.01
N GLU A 289 39.91 12.89 -19.11
CA GLU A 289 40.63 13.04 -17.85
C GLU A 289 40.47 11.80 -16.95
N LEU A 290 39.25 11.24 -16.87
CA LEU A 290 39.01 9.99 -16.15
C LEU A 290 39.83 8.82 -16.72
N ARG A 291 39.89 8.69 -18.04
CA ARG A 291 40.69 7.65 -18.71
C ARG A 291 42.19 7.84 -18.51
N GLN A 292 42.66 9.09 -18.50
CA GLN A 292 44.06 9.38 -18.22
C GLN A 292 44.43 9.03 -16.78
N LEU A 293 43.57 9.37 -15.81
CA LEU A 293 43.74 9.02 -14.41
C LEU A 293 43.77 7.50 -14.21
N GLU A 294 42.83 6.77 -14.83
CA GLU A 294 42.81 5.30 -14.83
C GLU A 294 44.11 4.74 -15.42
N LYS A 295 44.51 5.20 -16.61
CA LYS A 295 45.70 4.70 -17.31
C LYS A 295 46.98 4.95 -16.51
N ALA A 296 47.12 6.13 -15.91
CA ALA A 296 48.25 6.47 -15.06
C ALA A 296 48.31 5.52 -13.85
N ALA A 297 47.21 5.40 -13.10
CA ALA A 297 47.15 4.57 -11.90
C ALA A 297 47.38 3.08 -12.20
N LEU A 298 46.71 2.52 -13.22
CA LEU A 298 46.83 1.10 -13.56
C LEU A 298 48.19 0.73 -14.16
N SER A 299 48.93 1.70 -14.74
CA SER A 299 50.30 1.45 -15.23
C SER A 299 51.31 1.20 -14.12
N GLU A 300 51.00 1.62 -12.89
CA GLU A 300 51.86 1.48 -11.71
C GLU A 300 51.52 0.23 -10.89
N VAL A 301 50.32 -0.34 -11.06
CA VAL A 301 49.88 -1.57 -10.38
C VAL A 301 50.40 -2.80 -11.12
N ARG A 302 51.48 -3.43 -10.61
CA ARG A 302 51.91 -4.76 -11.08
C ARG A 302 50.98 -5.83 -10.49
N LEU A 303 50.32 -6.59 -11.35
CA LEU A 303 49.65 -7.83 -10.97
C LEU A 303 50.71 -8.80 -10.42
N VAL A 304 50.64 -9.10 -9.12
CA VAL A 304 51.37 -10.21 -8.48
C VAL A 304 50.55 -11.48 -8.61
#